data_AF-A0A2W4MU50-F1
#
_entry.id   AF-A0A2W4MU50-F1
#
_cell.length_a   1.000
_cell.length_b   1.000
_cell.length_c   1.000
_cell.angle_alpha   90.00
_cell.angle_beta   90.00
_cell.angle_gamma   90.00
#
_symmetry.space_group_name_H-M   'P 1'
#
loop_
_entity.id
_entity.type
_entity.pdbx_description
1 polymer ?
#
loop_
_entity_poly.entity_id
_entity_poly.type
_entity_poly.pdbx_seq_one_letter_code
_entity_poly.pdbx_strand_id
1 'polypeptide(L)'
;YLVDDAGRIWDTGSSQLRSELDAFGVQNFPDYVIKNLGFIRLEGRGKSATIWLRPETVSPAALDCVINWLSAEQIDRVLVNAYENKSWHHQILAPAHAGSYSALLYLRKDWPANSEPRSRVLARSIDAMRLPSDSPLVRALTMWRAAGGDWRNLARVSGFGAAVQHRYTLFEISGDRSFVLRGFGGGLPSYAKTWAEKTLNSCIYDHPDLGYIWSVVSSYREVVKNGQPELEEVDAVVSWPGAERQRRRYLRLLLPLSEEGRFIYLLSVTAEDSNINLRAVS
;
A
#
# COMPACT_ATOMS: atom_id res chain seq x y z
N TYR A 1 -16.81 -16.45 -4.49
CA TYR A 1 -16.17 -15.31 -5.21
C TYR A 1 -15.41 -14.41 -4.24
N LEU A 2 -14.43 -13.67 -4.76
CA LEU A 2 -13.75 -12.55 -4.10
C LEU A 2 -14.06 -11.28 -4.87
N VAL A 3 -14.46 -10.22 -4.18
CA VAL A 3 -14.67 -8.89 -4.75
C VAL A 3 -13.50 -8.02 -4.31
N ASP A 4 -12.74 -7.50 -5.28
CA ASP A 4 -11.65 -6.58 -4.98
C ASP A 4 -12.17 -5.18 -4.66
N ASP A 5 -11.28 -4.32 -4.18
CA ASP A 5 -11.53 -2.91 -3.87
C ASP A 5 -11.87 -2.02 -5.09
N ALA A 6 -11.72 -2.53 -6.31
CA ALA A 6 -12.20 -1.87 -7.52
C ALA A 6 -13.60 -2.38 -7.92
N GLY A 7 -14.18 -3.30 -7.14
CA GLY A 7 -15.47 -3.92 -7.42
C GLY A 7 -15.43 -5.02 -8.47
N ARG A 8 -14.24 -5.55 -8.83
CA ARG A 8 -14.15 -6.70 -9.76
C ARG A 8 -14.36 -8.01 -9.01
N ILE A 9 -15.08 -8.93 -9.65
CA ILE A 9 -15.40 -10.23 -9.09
C ILE A 9 -14.43 -11.27 -9.64
N TRP A 10 -13.85 -12.05 -8.73
CA TRP A 10 -12.87 -13.09 -8.99
C TRP A 10 -13.35 -14.43 -8.45
N ASP A 11 -12.96 -15.51 -9.11
CA ASP A 11 -13.06 -16.84 -8.49
C ASP A 11 -12.13 -16.93 -7.27
N THR A 12 -12.59 -17.61 -6.20
CA THR A 12 -11.80 -17.76 -4.96
C THR A 12 -10.49 -18.52 -5.15
N GLY A 13 -10.41 -19.37 -6.18
CA GLY A 13 -9.23 -20.10 -6.61
C GLY A 13 -8.47 -19.45 -7.76
N SER A 14 -8.81 -18.22 -8.18
CA SER A 14 -8.21 -17.56 -9.34
C SER A 14 -6.67 -17.54 -9.28
N SER A 15 -6.04 -18.27 -10.20
CA SER A 15 -4.58 -18.29 -10.36
C SER A 15 -4.05 -16.96 -10.88
N GLN A 16 -4.82 -16.27 -11.73
CA GLN A 16 -4.50 -14.93 -12.21
C GLN A 16 -4.43 -13.94 -11.05
N LEU A 17 -5.46 -13.87 -10.21
CA LEU A 17 -5.48 -12.96 -9.05
C LEU A 17 -4.33 -13.25 -8.07
N ARG A 18 -4.01 -14.54 -7.86
CA ARG A 18 -2.85 -14.95 -7.05
C ARG A 18 -1.52 -14.53 -7.68
N SER A 19 -1.42 -14.55 -9.00
CA SER A 19 -0.25 -14.09 -9.74
C SER A 19 -0.11 -12.57 -9.63
N GLU A 20 -1.19 -11.82 -9.83
CA GLU A 20 -1.22 -10.35 -9.67
C GLU A 20 -0.73 -9.93 -8.28
N LEU A 21 -1.22 -10.62 -7.24
CA LEU A 21 -0.87 -10.32 -5.86
C LEU A 21 0.42 -10.98 -5.36
N ASP A 22 1.16 -11.70 -6.23
CA ASP A 22 2.33 -12.51 -5.87
C ASP A 22 2.09 -13.32 -4.57
N ALA A 23 0.98 -14.07 -4.58
CA ALA A 23 0.37 -14.69 -3.41
C ALA A 23 0.28 -16.22 -3.51
N PHE A 24 1.07 -16.86 -4.38
CA PHE A 24 1.07 -18.33 -4.51
C PHE A 24 1.50 -19.04 -3.22
N GLY A 25 2.41 -18.45 -2.44
CA GLY A 25 2.85 -18.98 -1.14
C GLY A 25 1.95 -18.61 0.05
N VAL A 26 0.89 -17.82 -0.16
CA VAL A 26 0.01 -17.37 0.94
C VAL A 26 -0.96 -18.48 1.33
N GLN A 27 -0.82 -18.97 2.57
CA GLN A 27 -1.77 -19.89 3.17
C GLN A 27 -3.10 -19.18 3.45
N ASN A 28 -4.22 -19.84 3.18
CA ASN A 28 -5.58 -19.29 3.31
C ASN A 28 -5.76 -17.91 2.63
N PHE A 29 -5.47 -17.87 1.33
CA PHE A 29 -5.54 -16.66 0.49
C PHE A 29 -6.83 -15.82 0.63
N PRO A 30 -8.05 -16.40 0.70
CA PRO A 30 -9.27 -15.62 0.92
C PRO A 30 -9.24 -14.79 2.21
N ASP A 31 -8.84 -15.41 3.34
CA ASP A 31 -8.71 -14.69 4.61
C ASP A 31 -7.68 -13.57 4.52
N TYR A 32 -6.55 -13.84 3.86
CA TYR A 32 -5.49 -12.87 3.68
C TYR A 32 -5.99 -11.61 2.94
N VAL A 33 -6.66 -11.77 1.79
CA VAL A 33 -7.10 -10.61 0.99
C VAL A 33 -8.19 -9.81 1.70
N ILE A 34 -9.08 -10.48 2.45
CA ILE A 34 -10.10 -9.79 3.24
C ILE A 34 -9.45 -8.98 4.37
N LYS A 35 -8.59 -9.63 5.17
CA LYS A 35 -8.01 -9.02 6.36
C LYS A 35 -7.02 -7.89 6.03
N ASN A 36 -6.40 -7.92 4.86
CA ASN A 36 -5.25 -7.04 4.56
C ASN A 36 -5.46 -6.11 3.37
N LEU A 37 -6.31 -6.46 2.40
CA LEU A 37 -6.38 -5.76 1.12
C LEU A 37 -7.75 -5.12 0.85
N GLY A 38 -8.70 -5.25 1.78
CA GLY A 38 -10.03 -4.66 1.64
C GLY A 38 -10.96 -5.42 0.69
N PHE A 39 -10.64 -6.67 0.39
CA PHE A 39 -11.51 -7.53 -0.42
C PHE A 39 -12.72 -8.00 0.40
N ILE A 40 -13.79 -8.36 -0.30
CA ILE A 40 -14.95 -9.03 0.27
C ILE A 40 -15.02 -10.44 -0.32
N ARG A 41 -15.16 -11.47 0.53
CA ARG A 41 -15.55 -12.80 0.04
C ARG A 41 -17.06 -12.93 0.05
N LEU A 42 -17.58 -13.52 -1.03
CA LEU A 42 -18.99 -13.65 -1.29
C LEU A 42 -19.30 -15.08 -1.71
N GLU A 43 -20.26 -15.70 -1.03
CA GLU A 43 -20.76 -17.05 -1.36
C GLU A 43 -22.28 -17.05 -1.37
N GLY A 44 -22.86 -17.36 -2.54
CA GLY A 44 -24.30 -17.52 -2.70
C GLY A 44 -24.71 -18.99 -2.63
N ARG A 45 -25.83 -19.27 -1.97
CA ARG A 45 -26.50 -20.58 -1.99
C ARG A 45 -28.01 -20.38 -1.98
N GLY A 46 -28.64 -20.52 -3.15
CA GLY A 46 -30.07 -20.22 -3.31
C GLY A 46 -30.37 -18.76 -2.94
N LYS A 47 -31.36 -18.55 -2.07
CA LYS A 47 -31.76 -17.21 -1.57
C LYS A 47 -30.97 -16.73 -0.35
N SER A 48 -29.81 -17.33 -0.09
CA SER A 48 -28.95 -16.95 1.03
C SER A 48 -27.54 -16.65 0.54
N ALA A 49 -26.89 -15.67 1.15
CA ALA A 49 -25.50 -15.35 0.91
C ALA A 49 -24.70 -15.30 2.20
N THR A 50 -23.44 -15.67 2.13
CA THR A 50 -22.46 -15.44 3.18
C THR A 50 -21.41 -14.47 2.67
N ILE A 51 -21.14 -13.45 3.46
CA ILE A 51 -20.22 -12.36 3.18
C ILE A 51 -19.15 -12.39 4.25
N TRP A 52 -17.89 -12.31 3.85
CA TRP A 52 -16.79 -12.04 4.77
C TRP A 52 -16.12 -10.76 4.34
N LEU A 53 -16.00 -9.84 5.28
CA LEU A 53 -15.35 -8.58 5.06
C LEU A 53 -14.58 -8.20 6.31
N ARG A 54 -13.64 -7.29 6.10
CA ARG A 54 -13.08 -6.54 7.20
C ARG A 54 -13.58 -5.12 7.04
N PRO A 55 -14.43 -4.63 7.95
CA PRO A 55 -14.97 -3.30 7.83
C PRO A 55 -13.83 -2.35 7.58
N GLU A 56 -12.84 -2.28 8.50
CA GLU A 56 -11.76 -1.28 8.52
C GLU A 56 -11.03 -1.05 7.18
N THR A 57 -11.03 -2.03 6.28
CA THR A 57 -10.28 -1.97 5.02
C THR A 57 -11.16 -2.00 3.78
N VAL A 58 -12.44 -2.30 3.90
CA VAL A 58 -13.31 -2.51 2.74
C VAL A 58 -13.50 -1.21 1.97
N SER A 59 -13.35 -1.28 0.65
CA SER A 59 -13.59 -0.10 -0.19
C SER A 59 -15.09 0.13 -0.46
N PRO A 60 -15.51 1.37 -0.72
CA PRO A 60 -16.87 1.65 -1.19
C PRO A 60 -17.23 0.89 -2.47
N ALA A 61 -16.34 0.81 -3.45
CA ALA A 61 -16.61 0.14 -4.73
C ALA A 61 -16.82 -1.38 -4.57
N ALA A 62 -16.06 -2.03 -3.68
CA ALA A 62 -16.28 -3.44 -3.33
C ALA A 62 -17.67 -3.63 -2.70
N LEU A 63 -18.05 -2.75 -1.78
CA LEU A 63 -19.34 -2.81 -1.10
C LEU A 63 -20.50 -2.57 -2.07
N ASP A 64 -20.38 -1.58 -2.96
CA ASP A 64 -21.39 -1.29 -3.99
C ASP A 64 -21.55 -2.48 -4.95
N CYS A 65 -20.45 -3.12 -5.34
CA CYS A 65 -20.50 -4.35 -6.15
C CYS A 65 -21.26 -5.48 -5.44
N VAL A 66 -20.99 -5.71 -4.16
CA VAL A 66 -21.70 -6.72 -3.36
C VAL A 66 -23.18 -6.39 -3.19
N ILE A 67 -23.51 -5.12 -2.96
CA ILE A 67 -24.90 -4.64 -2.88
C ILE A 67 -25.64 -4.93 -4.20
N ASN A 68 -25.03 -4.58 -5.33
CA ASN A 68 -25.62 -4.84 -6.65
C ASN A 68 -25.80 -6.34 -6.90
N TRP A 69 -24.83 -7.16 -6.51
CA TRP A 69 -24.91 -8.61 -6.62
C TRP A 69 -26.04 -9.20 -5.78
N LEU A 70 -26.18 -8.79 -4.51
CA LEU A 70 -27.26 -9.25 -3.62
C LEU A 70 -28.65 -8.94 -4.20
N SER A 71 -28.79 -7.77 -4.82
CA SER A 71 -30.03 -7.34 -5.47
C SER A 71 -30.34 -8.17 -6.72
N ALA A 72 -29.34 -8.35 -7.60
CA ALA A 72 -29.48 -9.11 -8.84
C ALA A 72 -29.85 -10.58 -8.58
N GLU A 73 -29.21 -11.21 -7.60
CA GLU A 73 -29.48 -12.60 -7.20
C GLU A 73 -30.74 -12.74 -6.33
N GLN A 74 -31.37 -11.61 -5.97
CA GLN A 74 -32.55 -11.54 -5.10
C GLN A 74 -32.34 -12.34 -3.81
N ILE A 75 -31.25 -12.05 -3.09
CA ILE A 75 -30.89 -12.73 -1.84
C ILE A 75 -31.79 -12.23 -0.70
N ASP A 76 -32.41 -13.16 0.03
CA ASP A 76 -33.31 -12.86 1.15
C ASP A 76 -32.59 -12.84 2.51
N ARG A 77 -31.50 -13.60 2.64
CA ARG A 77 -30.78 -13.76 3.91
C ARG A 77 -29.29 -13.60 3.71
N VAL A 78 -28.66 -12.77 4.53
CA VAL A 78 -27.22 -12.52 4.46
C VAL A 78 -26.58 -12.83 5.80
N LEU A 79 -25.62 -13.74 5.82
CA LEU A 79 -24.70 -13.91 6.95
C LEU A 79 -23.46 -13.05 6.70
N VAL A 80 -23.25 -12.03 7.52
CA VAL A 80 -22.05 -11.20 7.49
C VAL A 80 -21.07 -11.72 8.54
N ASN A 81 -19.83 -11.94 8.11
CA ASN A 81 -18.69 -12.25 8.94
C ASN A 81 -17.76 -11.04 8.88
N ALA A 82 -17.76 -10.22 9.92
CA ALA A 82 -16.91 -9.05 10.03
C ALA A 82 -15.64 -9.41 10.81
N TYR A 83 -14.46 -9.11 10.26
CA TYR A 83 -13.21 -9.24 11.01
C TYR A 83 -12.91 -7.94 11.75
N GLU A 84 -13.06 -7.96 13.07
CA GLU A 84 -12.88 -6.80 13.96
C GLU A 84 -12.11 -7.26 15.19
N ASN A 85 -11.29 -6.39 15.80
CA ASN A 85 -10.57 -6.72 17.05
C ASN A 85 -9.76 -8.04 17.02
N LYS A 86 -9.26 -8.43 15.85
CA LYS A 86 -8.53 -9.70 15.59
C LYS A 86 -9.39 -10.98 15.70
N SER A 87 -10.72 -10.86 15.65
CA SER A 87 -11.66 -11.99 15.66
C SER A 87 -12.74 -11.84 14.58
N TRP A 88 -13.34 -12.97 14.19
CA TRP A 88 -14.52 -12.95 13.33
C TRP A 88 -15.77 -12.78 14.18
N HIS A 89 -16.59 -11.80 13.81
CA HIS A 89 -17.91 -11.53 14.38
C HIS A 89 -18.97 -11.87 13.35
N HIS A 90 -20.00 -12.60 13.77
CA HIS A 90 -21.00 -13.17 12.88
C HIS A 90 -22.35 -12.49 13.13
N GLN A 91 -22.96 -11.97 12.07
CA GLN A 91 -24.25 -11.31 12.13
C GLN A 91 -25.14 -11.80 10.98
N ILE A 92 -26.37 -12.21 11.30
CA ILE A 92 -27.38 -12.53 10.29
C ILE A 92 -28.23 -11.28 10.03
N LEU A 93 -28.30 -10.86 8.77
CA LEU A 93 -29.19 -9.82 8.27
C LEU A 93 -30.38 -10.50 7.59
N ALA A 94 -31.57 -10.33 8.18
CA ALA A 94 -32.84 -10.87 7.68
C ALA A 94 -33.49 -9.91 6.65
N PRO A 95 -34.43 -10.38 5.81
CA PRO A 95 -35.00 -9.56 4.75
C PRO A 95 -35.99 -8.57 5.35
N ALA A 96 -35.70 -7.29 5.17
CA ALA A 96 -36.75 -6.37 4.77
C ALA A 96 -36.25 -5.78 3.47
N HIS A 97 -37.12 -5.57 2.49
CA HIS A 97 -36.78 -5.08 1.15
C HIS A 97 -36.12 -3.68 1.09
N ALA A 98 -35.66 -3.16 2.24
CA ALA A 98 -34.80 -1.99 2.43
C ALA A 98 -33.73 -2.14 3.57
N GLY A 99 -33.72 -3.26 4.31
CA GLY A 99 -33.01 -3.47 5.59
C GLY A 99 -31.60 -4.08 5.49
N SER A 100 -31.37 -5.02 4.56
CA SER A 100 -30.07 -5.69 4.41
C SER A 100 -29.02 -4.74 3.77
N TYR A 101 -29.48 -3.89 2.85
CA TYR A 101 -28.70 -2.82 2.23
C TYR A 101 -28.31 -1.73 3.24
N SER A 102 -29.27 -1.30 4.05
CA SER A 102 -29.02 -0.32 5.09
C SER A 102 -28.10 -0.90 6.16
N ALA A 103 -28.20 -2.18 6.54
CA ALA A 103 -27.27 -2.81 7.49
C ALA A 103 -25.81 -2.87 6.99
N LEU A 104 -25.56 -3.22 5.72
CA LEU A 104 -24.22 -3.13 5.11
C LEU A 104 -23.73 -1.66 5.04
N LEU A 105 -24.62 -0.70 4.82
CA LEU A 105 -24.33 0.73 4.89
C LEU A 105 -24.22 1.27 6.33
N TYR A 106 -24.81 0.60 7.33
CA TYR A 106 -24.71 0.93 8.76
C TYR A 106 -23.38 0.45 9.34
N LEU A 107 -22.80 -0.65 8.83
CA LEU A 107 -21.39 -1.00 9.08
C LEU A 107 -20.43 0.15 8.72
N ARG A 108 -20.83 1.03 7.79
CA ARG A 108 -20.08 2.26 7.44
C ARG A 108 -20.34 3.43 8.42
N LYS A 109 -21.48 3.45 9.13
CA LYS A 109 -21.89 4.55 10.03
C LYS A 109 -21.33 4.40 11.45
N ASP A 110 -21.23 3.18 11.98
CA ASP A 110 -20.63 2.90 13.29
C ASP A 110 -19.10 2.74 13.23
N TRP A 111 -18.54 2.95 12.04
CA TRP A 111 -17.11 3.03 11.85
C TRP A 111 -16.53 4.16 12.72
N PRO A 112 -15.65 3.86 13.68
CA PRO A 112 -14.93 4.93 14.36
C PRO A 112 -14.21 5.71 13.27
N ALA A 113 -14.49 7.00 13.13
CA ALA A 113 -13.77 7.89 12.21
C ALA A 113 -12.23 7.81 12.36
N ASN A 114 -11.77 7.17 13.45
CA ASN A 114 -10.40 6.92 13.85
C ASN A 114 -9.90 5.48 13.63
N SER A 115 -10.67 4.58 13.01
CA SER A 115 -10.13 3.26 12.61
C SER A 115 -9.28 3.45 11.38
N GLU A 116 -7.96 3.51 11.57
CA GLU A 116 -7.03 3.54 10.45
C GLU A 116 -7.26 2.31 9.57
N PRO A 117 -7.54 2.49 8.27
CA PRO A 117 -7.62 1.36 7.35
C PRO A 117 -6.31 0.57 7.43
N ARG A 118 -6.37 -0.73 7.74
CA ARG A 118 -5.15 -1.56 7.68
C ARG A 118 -4.60 -1.51 6.27
N SER A 119 -3.39 -0.98 6.20
CA SER A 119 -2.88 -0.39 4.98
C SER A 119 -2.48 -1.44 3.94
N ARG A 120 -2.72 -1.08 2.67
CA ARG A 120 -2.10 -1.75 1.50
C ARG A 120 -0.57 -1.71 1.56
N VAL A 121 0.01 -0.95 2.47
CA VAL A 121 1.43 -0.86 2.75
C VAL A 121 1.65 -1.26 4.20
N LEU A 122 2.40 -2.34 4.42
CA LEU A 122 3.03 -2.57 5.71
C LEU A 122 4.47 -2.13 5.62
N ALA A 123 4.94 -1.41 6.63
CA ALA A 123 6.33 -1.03 6.77
C ALA A 123 6.81 -1.40 8.18
N ARG A 124 8.07 -1.83 8.28
CA ARG A 124 8.74 -2.12 9.54
C ARG A 124 10.14 -1.55 9.50
N SER A 125 10.47 -0.65 10.43
CA SER A 125 11.82 -0.11 10.57
C SER A 125 12.80 -1.22 10.94
N ILE A 126 13.98 -1.21 10.32
CA ILE A 126 15.07 -2.15 10.59
C ILE A 126 16.40 -1.41 10.73
N ASP A 127 17.34 -2.03 11.42
CA ASP A 127 18.69 -1.48 11.57
C ASP A 127 19.53 -1.72 10.30
N ALA A 128 20.12 -0.65 9.75
CA ALA A 128 21.00 -0.70 8.60
C ALA A 128 22.24 -1.59 8.81
N MET A 129 22.67 -1.80 10.06
CA MET A 129 23.76 -2.72 10.40
C MET A 129 23.47 -4.19 10.06
N ARG A 130 22.20 -4.54 9.81
CA ARG A 130 21.78 -5.89 9.43
C ARG A 130 21.89 -6.17 7.94
N LEU A 131 22.12 -5.13 7.12
CA LEU A 131 22.25 -5.30 5.67
C LEU A 131 23.69 -5.71 5.29
N PRO A 132 23.85 -6.51 4.22
CA PRO A 132 25.14 -6.76 3.62
C PRO A 132 25.86 -5.45 3.24
N SER A 133 27.19 -5.42 3.42
CA SER A 133 28.01 -4.21 3.15
C SER A 133 27.99 -3.78 1.67
N ASP A 134 27.70 -4.71 0.76
CA ASP A 134 27.53 -4.49 -0.67
C ASP A 134 26.08 -4.13 -1.07
N SER A 135 25.20 -3.91 -0.09
CA SER A 135 23.84 -3.42 -0.36
C SER A 135 23.87 -2.01 -0.97
N PRO A 136 23.05 -1.72 -2.01
CA PRO A 136 22.91 -0.37 -2.55
C PRO A 136 22.39 0.62 -1.50
N LEU A 137 21.64 0.17 -0.49
CA LEU A 137 21.14 1.03 0.58
C LEU A 137 22.25 1.42 1.55
N VAL A 138 23.17 0.50 1.88
CA VAL A 138 24.35 0.80 2.70
C VAL A 138 25.27 1.80 1.98
N ARG A 139 25.45 1.65 0.66
CA ARG A 139 26.19 2.63 -0.14
C ARG A 139 25.52 4.00 -0.13
N ALA A 140 24.21 4.06 -0.33
CA ALA A 140 23.45 5.32 -0.28
C ALA A 140 23.60 6.02 1.08
N LEU A 141 23.47 5.28 2.19
CA LEU A 141 23.63 5.80 3.54
C LEU A 141 25.05 6.32 3.78
N THR A 142 26.07 5.59 3.31
CA THR A 142 27.48 6.01 3.41
C THR A 142 27.73 7.31 2.65
N MET A 143 27.22 7.43 1.41
CA MET A 143 27.33 8.65 0.61
C MET A 143 26.61 9.83 1.26
N TRP A 144 25.41 9.61 1.81
CA TRP A 144 24.66 10.63 2.53
C TRP A 144 25.41 11.12 3.77
N ARG A 145 26.00 10.21 4.56
CA ARG A 145 26.83 10.56 5.73
C ARG A 145 28.06 11.36 5.33
N ALA A 146 28.74 10.95 4.25
CA ALA A 146 29.91 11.67 3.72
C ALA A 146 29.55 13.07 3.20
N ALA A 147 28.33 13.25 2.67
CA ALA A 147 27.80 14.54 2.27
C ALA A 147 27.30 15.40 3.46
N GLY A 148 27.27 14.85 4.68
CA GLY A 148 26.72 15.51 5.86
C GLY A 148 25.20 15.72 5.81
N GLY A 149 24.49 14.94 4.99
CA GLY A 149 23.06 15.15 4.71
C GLY A 149 22.73 16.44 3.96
N ASP A 150 23.73 17.06 3.32
CA ASP A 150 23.54 18.25 2.48
C ASP A 150 23.25 17.86 1.02
N TRP A 151 22.21 18.45 0.43
CA TRP A 151 21.79 18.19 -0.93
C TRP A 151 22.84 18.61 -1.97
N ARG A 152 23.44 19.79 -1.83
CA ARG A 152 24.42 20.31 -2.81
C ARG A 152 25.66 19.41 -2.84
N ASN A 153 26.08 18.91 -1.68
CA ASN A 153 27.18 17.96 -1.57
C ASN A 153 26.82 16.62 -2.19
N LEU A 154 25.65 16.06 -1.87
CA LEU A 154 25.23 14.77 -2.42
C LEU A 154 25.05 14.82 -3.94
N ALA A 155 24.48 15.91 -4.47
CA ALA A 155 24.30 16.12 -5.90
C ALA A 155 25.61 16.17 -6.70
N ARG A 156 26.73 16.51 -6.03
CA ARG A 156 28.08 16.50 -6.62
C ARG A 156 28.75 15.12 -6.58
N VAL A 157 28.18 14.15 -5.86
CA VAL A 157 28.72 12.78 -5.78
C VAL A 157 28.53 12.10 -7.12
N SER A 158 29.61 12.04 -7.90
CA SER A 158 29.63 11.29 -9.16
C SER A 158 29.31 9.81 -8.92
N GLY A 159 28.46 9.24 -9.77
CA GLY A 159 28.15 7.80 -9.71
C GLY A 159 27.14 7.39 -8.64
N PHE A 160 26.50 8.34 -7.93
CA PHE A 160 25.44 8.02 -6.96
C PHE A 160 24.37 7.09 -7.57
N GLY A 161 23.86 7.45 -8.75
CA GLY A 161 22.86 6.65 -9.46
C GLY A 161 23.33 5.20 -9.67
N ALA A 162 24.54 4.99 -10.17
CA ALA A 162 25.09 3.64 -10.38
C ALA A 162 25.26 2.87 -9.06
N ALA A 163 25.73 3.53 -7.99
CA ALA A 163 25.91 2.93 -6.68
C ALA A 163 24.61 2.39 -6.07
N VAL A 164 23.47 3.02 -6.40
CA VAL A 164 22.13 2.61 -5.97
C VAL A 164 21.34 1.91 -7.07
N GLN A 165 22.01 1.42 -8.12
CA GLN A 165 21.40 0.72 -9.26
C GLN A 165 20.27 1.53 -9.94
N HIS A 166 20.36 2.85 -9.85
CA HIS A 166 19.37 3.81 -10.33
C HIS A 166 17.96 3.60 -9.74
N ARG A 167 17.84 3.01 -8.54
CA ARG A 167 16.56 2.76 -7.87
C ARG A 167 16.27 3.80 -6.80
N TYR A 168 15.94 5.02 -7.22
CA TYR A 168 15.61 6.11 -6.29
C TYR A 168 14.52 7.04 -6.83
N THR A 169 13.90 7.78 -5.91
CA THR A 169 13.03 8.93 -6.18
C THR A 169 13.44 10.08 -5.25
N LEU A 170 13.50 11.30 -5.80
CA LEU A 170 13.82 12.53 -5.10
C LEU A 170 12.56 13.39 -5.02
N PHE A 171 12.15 13.73 -3.80
CA PHE A 171 11.04 14.63 -3.54
C PHE A 171 11.55 15.95 -2.98
N GLU A 172 11.07 17.07 -3.51
CA GLU A 172 11.15 18.37 -2.84
C GLU A 172 10.01 18.49 -1.84
N ILE A 173 10.30 19.08 -0.68
CA ILE A 173 9.33 19.36 0.37
C ILE A 173 8.81 20.79 0.11
N SER A 174 7.57 20.89 -0.33
CA SER A 174 6.90 22.17 -0.55
C SER A 174 6.57 22.87 0.78
N GLY A 175 6.29 24.17 0.73
CA GLY A 175 5.98 24.99 1.92
C GLY A 175 4.76 24.50 2.72
N ASP A 176 3.84 23.80 2.07
CA ASP A 176 2.68 23.13 2.69
C ASP A 176 2.99 21.72 3.24
N ARG A 177 4.27 21.32 3.24
CA ARG A 177 4.77 19.99 3.61
C ARG A 177 4.26 18.86 2.71
N SER A 178 3.82 19.18 1.50
CA SER A 178 3.61 18.20 0.44
C SER A 178 4.94 17.79 -0.19
N PHE A 179 4.96 16.63 -0.85
CA PHE A 179 6.14 16.09 -1.52
C PHE A 179 5.96 16.19 -3.03
N VAL A 180 6.82 16.96 -3.69
CA VAL A 180 6.81 17.16 -5.15
C VAL A 180 7.91 16.31 -5.76
N LEU A 181 7.57 15.45 -6.72
CA LEU A 181 8.57 14.60 -7.37
C LEU A 181 9.49 15.45 -8.26
N ARG A 182 10.79 15.51 -7.96
CA ARG A 182 11.79 16.28 -8.73
C ARG A 182 12.75 15.44 -9.53
N GLY A 183 12.88 14.17 -9.20
CA GLY A 183 13.72 13.27 -9.95
C GLY A 183 13.50 11.82 -9.57
N PHE A 184 13.95 10.93 -10.44
CA PHE A 184 13.94 9.50 -10.20
C PHE A 184 15.07 8.85 -11.01
N GLY A 185 15.47 7.65 -10.59
CA GLY A 185 16.46 6.86 -11.31
C GLY A 185 15.82 5.89 -12.31
N GLY A 186 16.57 5.57 -13.37
CA GLY A 186 16.10 4.67 -14.43
C GLY A 186 15.97 3.17 -14.06
N GLY A 187 16.34 2.77 -12.84
CA GLY A 187 16.24 1.40 -12.34
C GLY A 187 14.86 1.04 -11.76
N LEU A 188 13.91 1.99 -11.75
CA LEU A 188 12.53 1.72 -11.38
C LEU A 188 11.86 0.79 -12.41
N PRO A 189 10.87 -0.03 -11.99
CA PRO A 189 10.05 -0.81 -12.93
C PRO A 189 9.39 0.07 -13.99
N SER A 190 9.13 -0.48 -15.19
CA SER A 190 8.61 0.27 -16.35
C SER A 190 7.33 1.06 -16.07
N TYR A 191 6.38 0.47 -15.35
CA TYR A 191 5.13 1.14 -14.96
C TYR A 191 5.36 2.31 -13.98
N ALA A 192 6.26 2.13 -13.01
CA ALA A 192 6.59 3.16 -12.02
C ALA A 192 7.35 4.32 -12.69
N LYS A 193 8.24 3.99 -13.64
CA LYS A 193 8.93 4.96 -14.48
C LYS A 193 7.94 5.75 -15.36
N THR A 194 7.01 5.07 -16.02
CA THR A 194 5.99 5.72 -16.87
C THR A 194 5.13 6.70 -16.07
N TRP A 195 4.78 6.34 -14.83
CA TRP A 195 4.09 7.25 -13.92
C TRP A 195 5.00 8.44 -13.55
N ALA A 196 6.22 8.17 -13.07
CA ALA A 196 7.15 9.20 -12.61
C ALA A 196 7.53 10.23 -13.70
N GLU A 197 7.60 9.79 -14.96
CA GLU A 197 7.79 10.68 -16.12
C GLU A 197 6.62 11.63 -16.32
N LYS A 198 5.38 11.16 -16.12
CA LYS A 198 4.15 11.95 -16.30
C LYS A 198 3.87 12.88 -15.11
N THR A 199 4.35 12.55 -13.93
CA THR A 199 4.11 13.29 -12.68
C THR A 199 5.35 14.03 -12.17
N LEU A 200 6.38 14.15 -13.00
CA LEU A 200 7.54 14.98 -12.68
C LEU A 200 7.08 16.43 -12.46
N ASN A 201 7.51 17.03 -11.36
CA ASN A 201 7.09 18.35 -10.86
C ASN A 201 5.63 18.42 -10.35
N SER A 202 4.98 17.27 -10.21
CA SER A 202 3.65 17.17 -9.61
C SER A 202 3.71 16.68 -8.16
N CYS A 203 2.61 16.86 -7.45
CA CYS A 203 2.52 16.42 -6.06
C CYS A 203 2.40 14.91 -6.01
N ILE A 204 2.98 14.27 -4.98
CA ILE A 204 2.86 12.83 -4.78
C ILE A 204 1.39 12.38 -4.65
N TYR A 205 0.49 13.27 -4.23
CA TYR A 205 -0.95 13.02 -4.17
C TYR A 205 -1.62 12.91 -5.55
N ASP A 206 -0.93 13.24 -6.65
CA ASP A 206 -1.43 13.00 -8.01
C ASP A 206 -1.22 11.54 -8.45
N HIS A 207 -0.72 10.67 -7.56
CA HIS A 207 -0.63 9.24 -7.79
C HIS A 207 -2.03 8.61 -7.89
N PRO A 208 -2.25 7.67 -8.82
CA PRO A 208 -3.55 7.00 -9.01
C PRO A 208 -4.00 6.16 -7.82
N ASP A 209 -3.05 5.61 -7.05
CA ASP A 209 -3.31 4.84 -5.83
C ASP A 209 -3.04 5.73 -4.61
N LEU A 210 -4.04 6.54 -4.26
CA LEU A 210 -3.97 7.44 -3.11
C LEU A 210 -3.80 6.67 -1.79
N GLY A 211 -4.42 5.49 -1.66
CA GLY A 211 -4.30 4.67 -0.45
C GLY A 211 -2.86 4.23 -0.19
N TYR A 212 -2.15 3.83 -1.25
CA TYR A 212 -0.71 3.59 -1.21
C TYR A 212 0.07 4.84 -0.77
N ILE A 213 -0.18 6.00 -1.41
CA ILE A 213 0.55 7.23 -1.11
C ILE A 213 0.34 7.73 0.32
N TRP A 214 -0.89 7.76 0.82
CA TRP A 214 -1.16 8.19 2.20
C TRP A 214 -0.35 7.39 3.23
N SER A 215 -0.20 6.09 2.98
CA SER A 215 0.53 5.18 3.86
C SER A 215 2.05 5.34 3.76
N VAL A 216 2.55 5.77 2.61
CA VAL A 216 3.98 6.01 2.40
C VAL A 216 4.39 7.40 2.94
N VAL A 217 3.53 8.40 2.76
CA VAL A 217 3.79 9.78 3.16
C VAL A 217 3.90 9.95 4.67
N SER A 218 3.27 9.11 5.48
CA SER A 218 3.45 9.13 6.94
C SER A 218 4.90 8.87 7.34
N SER A 219 5.55 7.82 6.82
CA SER A 219 6.99 7.56 7.03
C SER A 219 7.84 8.74 6.55
N TYR A 220 7.50 9.32 5.40
CA TYR A 220 8.26 10.44 4.83
C TYR A 220 8.24 11.66 5.76
N ARG A 221 7.07 11.96 6.33
CA ARG A 221 6.90 13.07 7.27
C ARG A 221 7.68 12.86 8.56
N GLU A 222 7.68 11.67 9.13
CA GLU A 222 8.43 11.39 10.35
C GLU A 222 9.95 11.47 10.13
N VAL A 223 10.46 10.96 9.00
CA VAL A 223 11.88 11.09 8.64
C VAL A 223 12.30 12.55 8.49
N VAL A 224 11.52 13.36 7.77
CA VAL A 224 11.80 14.80 7.60
C VAL A 224 11.75 15.54 8.94
N LYS A 225 10.78 15.22 9.79
CA LYS A 225 10.61 15.83 11.11
C LYS A 225 11.77 15.49 12.05
N ASN A 226 12.24 14.25 12.03
CA ASN A 226 13.34 13.80 12.91
C ASN A 226 14.72 14.12 12.33
N GLY A 227 14.81 14.35 11.02
CA GLY A 227 16.07 14.65 10.33
C GLY A 227 17.05 13.48 10.30
N GLN A 228 16.59 12.26 10.60
CA GLN A 228 17.40 11.06 10.64
C GLN A 228 17.03 10.10 9.51
N PRO A 229 18.02 9.45 8.86
CA PRO A 229 17.76 8.36 7.94
C PRO A 229 16.92 7.25 8.56
N GLU A 230 16.00 6.69 7.79
CA GLU A 230 15.23 5.52 8.21
C GLU A 230 15.28 4.43 7.15
N LEU A 231 15.55 3.20 7.59
CA LEU A 231 15.52 2.01 6.77
C LEU A 231 14.32 1.16 7.16
N GLU A 232 13.54 0.75 6.17
CA GLU A 232 12.31 -0.01 6.36
C GLU A 232 12.31 -1.25 5.45
N GLU A 233 11.76 -2.34 5.95
CA GLU A 233 11.16 -3.37 5.10
C GLU A 233 9.75 -2.93 4.72
N VAL A 234 9.38 -3.07 3.45
CA VAL A 234 8.08 -2.67 2.93
C VAL A 234 7.42 -3.84 2.20
N ASP A 235 6.17 -4.13 2.55
CA ASP A 235 5.28 -5.07 1.89
C ASP A 235 4.02 -4.33 1.43
N ALA A 236 4.07 -3.87 0.17
CA ALA A 236 3.06 -3.01 -0.41
C ALA A 236 2.29 -3.72 -1.52
N VAL A 237 1.01 -3.43 -1.61
CA VAL A 237 0.17 -3.78 -2.76
C VAL A 237 -0.18 -2.48 -3.46
N VAL A 238 0.35 -2.31 -4.67
CA VAL A 238 0.31 -1.05 -5.40
C VAL A 238 -0.43 -1.23 -6.72
N SER A 239 -1.29 -0.28 -7.04
CA SER A 239 -1.97 -0.21 -8.34
C SER A 239 -1.33 0.91 -9.17
N TRP A 240 -0.92 0.61 -10.40
CA TRP A 240 -0.34 1.58 -11.34
C TRP A 240 -1.29 1.83 -12.51
N PRO A 241 -1.25 2.99 -13.17
CA PRO A 241 -2.12 3.24 -14.32
C PRO A 241 -1.78 2.26 -15.44
N GLY A 242 -2.79 1.55 -15.95
CA GLY A 242 -2.62 0.61 -17.07
C GLY A 242 -1.87 -0.68 -16.71
N ALA A 243 -1.62 -0.95 -15.44
CA ALA A 243 -1.08 -2.23 -14.98
C ALA A 243 -2.05 -2.90 -14.01
N GLU A 244 -1.99 -4.23 -13.98
CA GLU A 244 -2.60 -5.01 -12.91
C GLU A 244 -1.99 -4.62 -11.57
N ARG A 245 -2.72 -4.90 -10.50
CA ARG A 245 -2.23 -4.68 -9.15
C ARG A 245 -1.02 -5.57 -8.90
N GLN A 246 -0.03 -5.04 -8.20
CA GLN A 246 1.18 -5.78 -7.89
C GLN A 246 1.54 -5.69 -6.43
N ARG A 247 1.81 -6.84 -5.82
CA ARG A 247 2.51 -6.89 -4.54
C ARG A 247 4.00 -6.62 -4.79
N ARG A 248 4.57 -5.76 -3.96
CA ARG A 248 5.96 -5.31 -4.00
C ARG A 248 6.56 -5.49 -2.62
N ARG A 249 7.75 -6.09 -2.59
CA ARG A 249 8.46 -6.45 -1.38
C ARG A 249 9.87 -5.94 -1.52
N TYR A 250 10.19 -4.91 -0.74
CA TYR A 250 11.41 -4.15 -0.94
C TYR A 250 11.88 -3.52 0.36
N LEU A 251 13.17 -3.30 0.43
CA LEU A 251 13.79 -2.43 1.41
C LEU A 251 13.73 -1.00 0.91
N ARG A 252 13.42 -0.06 1.80
CA ARG A 252 13.36 1.38 1.52
C ARG A 252 14.25 2.13 2.50
N LEU A 253 15.20 2.90 1.97
CA LEU A 253 15.98 3.86 2.75
C LEU A 253 15.50 5.27 2.43
N LEU A 254 15.04 5.97 3.46
CA LEU A 254 14.64 7.36 3.41
C LEU A 254 15.78 8.23 3.96
N LEU A 255 16.20 9.21 3.16
CA LEU A 255 17.34 10.08 3.44
C LEU A 255 16.86 11.54 3.40
N PRO A 256 16.71 12.21 4.55
CA PRO A 256 16.37 13.62 4.58
C PRO A 256 17.59 14.43 4.13
N LEU A 257 17.36 15.40 3.26
CA LEU A 257 18.43 16.21 2.67
C LEU A 257 18.16 17.67 2.96
N SER A 258 19.19 18.30 3.53
CA SER A 258 19.15 19.70 3.91
C SER A 258 19.85 20.58 2.88
N GLU A 259 19.44 21.84 2.82
CA GLU A 259 20.18 22.93 2.19
C GLU A 259 20.13 24.08 3.17
N GLU A 260 21.31 24.62 3.54
CA GLU A 260 21.42 25.74 4.48
C GLU A 260 20.71 25.48 5.83
N GLY A 261 20.76 24.22 6.28
CA GLY A 261 20.17 23.78 7.56
C GLY A 261 18.67 23.52 7.54
N ARG A 262 17.99 23.63 6.39
CA ARG A 262 16.57 23.29 6.23
C ARG A 262 16.40 22.02 5.42
N PHE A 263 15.60 21.07 5.90
CA PHE A 263 15.24 19.88 5.13
C PHE A 263 14.29 20.26 3.99
N ILE A 264 14.81 20.24 2.78
CA ILE A 264 14.08 20.65 1.57
C ILE A 264 13.89 19.50 0.59
N TYR A 265 14.64 18.41 0.75
CA TYR A 265 14.51 17.22 -0.07
C TYR A 265 14.39 15.96 0.78
N LEU A 266 13.69 14.98 0.25
CA LEU A 266 13.68 13.61 0.74
C LEU A 266 14.07 12.69 -0.42
N LEU A 267 15.14 11.93 -0.22
CA LEU A 267 15.58 10.92 -1.16
C LEU A 267 15.14 9.53 -0.67
N SER A 268 14.38 8.82 -1.48
CA SER A 268 13.94 7.45 -1.22
C SER A 268 14.69 6.50 -2.15
N VAL A 269 15.48 5.61 -1.59
CA VAL A 269 16.26 4.59 -2.31
C VAL A 269 15.65 3.22 -2.00
N THR A 270 15.47 2.38 -3.02
CA THR A 270 14.84 1.07 -2.85
C THR A 270 15.67 -0.09 -3.39
N ALA A 271 15.57 -1.24 -2.74
CA ALA A 271 16.12 -2.51 -3.22
C ALA A 271 15.06 -3.59 -3.07
N GLU A 272 14.78 -4.37 -4.13
CA GLU A 272 13.82 -5.48 -4.04
C GLU A 272 14.36 -6.57 -3.11
N ASP A 273 13.46 -7.15 -2.30
CA ASP A 273 13.77 -8.31 -1.48
C ASP A 273 12.53 -9.20 -1.35
N SER A 274 12.54 -10.32 -2.08
CA SER A 274 11.45 -11.29 -2.10
C SER A 274 11.36 -12.13 -0.82
N ASN A 275 12.29 -12.01 0.12
CA ASN A 275 12.23 -12.72 1.40
C ASN A 275 11.37 -11.98 2.44
N ILE A 276 11.13 -10.68 2.24
CA ILE A 276 10.24 -9.90 3.10
C ILE A 276 8.82 -10.46 2.99
N ASN A 277 8.17 -10.74 4.12
CA ASN A 277 6.77 -11.14 4.16
C ASN A 277 6.12 -10.64 5.45
N LEU A 278 5.90 -9.33 5.54
CA LEU A 278 5.34 -8.70 6.74
C LEU A 278 3.90 -9.14 7.01
N ARG A 279 3.23 -9.68 6.00
CA ARG A 279 1.85 -10.16 6.08
C ARG A 279 1.71 -11.61 6.52
N ALA A 280 2.79 -12.39 6.59
CA ALA A 280 2.76 -13.75 7.15
C ALA A 280 2.72 -13.79 8.68
N VAL A 281 3.02 -12.65 9.33
CA VAL A 281 3.17 -12.52 10.79
C VAL A 281 1.96 -11.80 11.42
N SER A 282 0.94 -11.44 10.63
CA SER A 282 -0.19 -10.58 11.03
C SER A 282 -1.54 -11.28 11.13
#